data_AF-A0A816GKF9-F1
#
_entry.id   AF-A0A816GKF9-F1
#
_cell.length_a   1.000
_cell.length_b   1.000
_cell.length_c   1.000
_cell.angle_alpha   90.00
_cell.angle_beta   90.00
_cell.angle_gamma   90.00
#
_symmetry.space_group_name_H-M   'P 1'
#
loop_
_entity.id
_entity.type
_entity.pdbx_description
1 polymer ?
#
loop_
_entity_poly.entity_id
_entity_poly.type
_entity_poly.pdbx_seq_one_letter_code
_entity_poly.pdbx_strand_id
1 'polypeptide(L)'
;MAASLNLYYCLIVLLVYRASTAPLSPNNPDPICSSAQLVAPGQGSLVYKYTTEVKLSVVNGQYDLKNEITADVHIKSLGDCNYALQLRNVKISETQDENEKPVTSPAQKELENMVVRFRWVDGFLIAMEADASATVDHVNFIKGILSALQVYSPVHNDGENIVSISQ
;
A
#
# COMPACT_ATOMS: atom_id res chain seq x y z
N MET A 1 -29.97 -7.40 46.20
CA MET A 1 -29.16 -7.99 45.11
C MET A 1 -28.91 -6.88 44.11
N ALA A 2 -27.65 -6.46 44.02
CA ALA A 2 -27.18 -5.38 43.17
C ALA A 2 -26.77 -5.93 41.80
N ALA A 3 -27.10 -5.22 40.74
CA ALA A 3 -26.47 -5.36 39.44
C ALA A 3 -26.26 -3.96 38.87
N SER A 4 -25.11 -3.37 39.20
CA SER A 4 -24.62 -2.14 38.59
C SER A 4 -24.10 -2.45 37.19
N LEU A 5 -24.74 -1.91 36.15
CA LEU A 5 -24.19 -1.92 34.80
C LEU A 5 -23.01 -0.96 34.72
N ASN A 6 -21.80 -1.52 34.61
CA ASN A 6 -20.60 -0.79 34.23
C ASN A 6 -20.68 -0.48 32.72
N LEU A 7 -21.03 0.77 32.38
CA LEU A 7 -20.78 1.31 31.05
C LEU A 7 -19.28 1.59 30.91
N TYR A 8 -18.56 0.69 30.26
CA TYR A 8 -17.23 0.96 29.74
C TYR A 8 -17.35 1.95 28.58
N TYR A 9 -17.05 3.22 28.85
CA TYR A 9 -16.75 4.19 27.80
C TYR A 9 -15.46 3.77 27.11
N CYS A 10 -15.58 3.09 25.96
CA CYS A 10 -14.47 2.95 25.03
C CYS A 10 -14.19 4.34 24.44
N LEU A 11 -13.17 5.00 24.99
CA LEU A 11 -12.63 6.23 24.43
C LEU A 11 -12.01 5.89 23.06
N ILE A 12 -12.77 6.04 21.99
CA ILE A 12 -12.24 6.01 20.63
C ILE A 12 -11.45 7.31 20.47
N VAL A 13 -10.13 7.23 20.65
CA VAL A 13 -9.22 8.31 20.26
C VAL A 13 -9.24 8.35 18.73
N LEU A 14 -10.10 9.21 18.20
CA LEU A 14 -10.08 9.66 16.81
C LEU A 14 -8.78 10.46 16.61
N LEU A 15 -7.70 9.75 16.28
CA LEU A 15 -6.52 10.34 15.67
C LEU A 15 -6.93 10.86 14.28
N VAL A 16 -7.44 12.08 14.26
CA VAL A 16 -7.51 12.89 13.04
C VAL A 16 -6.05 13.18 12.65
N TYR A 17 -5.45 12.28 11.87
CA TYR A 17 -4.16 12.51 11.26
C TYR A 17 -4.38 13.62 10.22
N ARG A 18 -4.04 14.85 10.58
CA ARG A 18 -3.84 15.92 9.60
C ARG A 18 -2.78 15.38 8.64
N ALA A 19 -3.14 15.25 7.36
CA ALA A 19 -2.18 15.03 6.30
C ALA A 19 -1.17 16.19 6.36
N SER A 20 -0.04 15.97 7.03
CA SER A 20 1.10 16.85 6.93
C SER A 20 1.66 16.62 5.54
N THR A 21 1.43 17.56 4.63
CA THR A 21 2.21 17.69 3.42
C THR A 21 3.62 18.10 3.82
N ALA A 22 4.40 17.17 4.36
CA ALA A 22 5.83 17.34 4.50
C ALA A 22 6.37 17.42 3.06
N PRO A 23 6.97 18.55 2.64
CA PRO A 23 7.48 18.66 1.28
C PRO A 23 8.54 17.58 1.03
N LEU A 24 8.49 16.96 -0.14
CA LEU A 24 9.57 16.11 -0.66
C LEU A 24 10.81 16.99 -0.88
N SER A 25 11.56 17.28 0.19
CA SER A 25 12.80 18.04 0.13
C SER A 25 13.94 17.14 -0.38
N PRO A 26 14.68 17.52 -1.42
CA PRO A 26 15.64 16.64 -2.09
C PRO A 26 17.05 16.61 -1.45
N ASN A 27 17.31 17.30 -0.33
CA ASN A 27 18.70 17.66 0.05
C ASN A 27 19.10 17.40 1.50
N ASN A 28 18.59 16.36 2.16
CA ASN A 28 19.25 15.89 3.37
C ASN A 28 19.12 14.36 3.48
N PRO A 29 20.21 13.59 3.54
CA PRO A 29 20.13 12.19 3.90
C PRO A 29 19.72 12.14 5.36
N ASP A 30 18.42 12.09 5.61
CA ASP A 30 17.88 11.90 6.94
C ASP A 30 18.41 10.55 7.47
N PRO A 31 19.09 10.49 8.63
CA PRO A 31 19.57 9.23 9.23
C PRO A 31 18.44 8.23 9.54
N ILE A 32 17.20 8.71 9.46
CA ILE A 32 15.94 7.99 9.63
C ILE A 32 15.70 6.97 8.50
N CYS A 33 16.43 7.05 7.37
CA CYS A 33 16.28 6.14 6.24
C CYS A 33 17.02 4.80 6.36
N SER A 34 17.61 4.51 7.51
CA SER A 34 18.50 3.35 7.70
C SER A 34 17.78 2.07 8.14
N SER A 35 16.60 2.17 8.76
CA SER A 35 15.77 1.02 9.14
C SER A 35 14.60 0.83 8.17
N ALA A 36 14.35 -0.41 7.77
CA ALA A 36 13.25 -0.83 6.89
C ALA A 36 13.09 -0.10 5.55
N GLN A 37 14.16 -0.07 4.76
CA GLN A 37 14.10 0.32 3.35
C GLN A 37 13.24 -0.66 2.54
N LEU A 38 12.41 -0.11 1.64
CA LEU A 38 11.51 -0.89 0.79
C LEU A 38 12.25 -1.58 -0.37
N VAL A 39 13.38 -1.00 -0.80
CA VAL A 39 14.27 -1.56 -1.82
C VAL A 39 15.65 -1.69 -1.18
N ALA A 40 16.25 -2.89 -1.24
CA ALA A 40 17.55 -3.11 -0.65
C ALA A 40 18.64 -2.25 -1.33
N PRO A 41 19.67 -1.81 -0.58
CA PRO A 41 20.81 -1.11 -1.16
C PRO A 41 21.41 -1.88 -2.35
N GLY A 42 21.59 -1.21 -3.48
CA GLY A 42 22.14 -1.80 -4.70
C GLY A 42 21.14 -2.48 -5.66
N GLN A 43 19.89 -2.75 -5.25
CA GLN A 43 18.89 -3.34 -6.15
C GLN A 43 18.25 -2.32 -7.11
N GLY A 44 18.20 -1.03 -6.76
CA GLY A 44 17.64 0.05 -7.58
C GLY A 44 16.11 0.01 -7.77
N SER A 45 15.49 -1.18 -7.75
CA SER A 45 14.04 -1.38 -7.85
C SER A 45 13.57 -2.68 -7.18
N LEU A 46 12.33 -2.66 -6.69
CA LEU A 46 11.53 -3.81 -6.29
C LEU A 46 10.43 -4.04 -7.32
N VAL A 47 10.25 -5.28 -7.75
CA VAL A 47 9.17 -5.67 -8.68
C VAL A 47 8.43 -6.87 -8.11
N TYR A 48 7.10 -6.80 -8.04
CA TYR A 48 6.27 -7.91 -7.58
C TYR A 48 4.93 -7.92 -8.31
N LYS A 49 4.28 -9.10 -8.30
CA LYS A 49 2.93 -9.26 -8.82
C LYS A 49 1.91 -8.90 -7.75
N TYR A 50 0.92 -8.10 -8.12
CA TYR A 50 -0.20 -7.74 -7.28
C TYR A 50 -1.49 -8.30 -7.88
N THR A 51 -2.37 -8.78 -7.01
CA THR A 51 -3.70 -9.26 -7.38
C THR A 51 -4.66 -8.84 -6.28
N THR A 52 -5.78 -8.22 -6.66
CA THR A 52 -6.88 -7.96 -5.75
C THR A 52 -8.19 -8.41 -6.37
N GLU A 53 -9.08 -8.91 -5.52
CA GLU A 53 -10.35 -9.49 -5.90
C GLU A 53 -11.45 -8.89 -5.02
N VAL A 54 -12.54 -8.47 -5.64
CA VAL A 54 -13.76 -8.06 -4.95
C VAL A 54 -14.87 -8.98 -5.41
N LYS A 55 -15.47 -9.69 -4.45
CA LYS A 55 -16.65 -10.54 -4.65
C LYS A 55 -17.85 -9.90 -3.99
N LEU A 56 -18.89 -9.63 -4.78
CA LEU A 56 -20.18 -9.16 -4.32
C LEU A 56 -21.16 -10.31 -4.50
N SER A 57 -21.59 -10.89 -3.38
CA SER A 57 -22.66 -11.89 -3.33
C SER A 57 -23.87 -11.30 -2.61
N VAL A 58 -25.05 -11.40 -3.21
CA VAL A 58 -26.31 -11.09 -2.53
C VAL A 58 -26.78 -12.35 -1.82
N VAL A 59 -27.04 -12.25 -0.52
CA VAL A 59 -27.64 -13.32 0.30
C VAL A 59 -28.93 -13.76 -0.41
N ASN A 60 -28.91 -14.97 -0.99
CA ASN A 60 -29.90 -15.64 -1.87
C ASN A 60 -29.39 -16.00 -3.29
N GLY A 61 -28.10 -15.82 -3.58
CA GLY A 61 -27.39 -16.60 -4.61
C GLY A 61 -27.78 -16.32 -6.07
N GLN A 62 -28.37 -15.17 -6.36
CA GLN A 62 -28.78 -14.82 -7.73
C GLN A 62 -27.76 -14.00 -8.52
N TYR A 63 -26.74 -13.45 -7.86
CA TYR A 63 -25.70 -12.66 -8.51
C TYR A 63 -24.39 -12.81 -7.74
N ASP A 64 -23.42 -13.46 -8.35
CA ASP A 64 -22.03 -13.44 -7.93
C ASP A 64 -21.25 -12.59 -8.93
N LEU A 65 -21.00 -11.33 -8.56
CA LEU A 65 -20.12 -10.44 -9.31
C LEU A 65 -18.73 -10.53 -8.69
N LYS A 66 -17.76 -10.96 -9.49
CA LYS A 66 -16.35 -10.92 -9.12
C LYS A 66 -15.63 -9.94 -10.03
N ASN A 67 -14.93 -8.99 -9.43
CA ASN A 67 -13.97 -8.13 -10.13
C ASN A 67 -12.57 -8.47 -9.66
N GLU A 68 -11.66 -8.66 -10.60
CA GLU A 68 -10.26 -8.95 -10.32
C GLU A 68 -9.37 -7.96 -11.07
N ILE A 69 -8.35 -7.46 -10.37
CA ILE A 69 -7.33 -6.60 -10.95
C ILE A 69 -5.97 -7.23 -10.66
N THR A 70 -5.22 -7.51 -11.72
CA THR A 70 -3.83 -7.98 -11.65
C THR A 70 -2.90 -6.96 -12.25
N ALA A 71 -1.70 -6.81 -11.67
CA ALA A 71 -0.68 -5.89 -12.17
C ALA A 71 0.71 -6.32 -11.70
N ASP A 72 1.73 -5.95 -12.48
CA ASP A 72 3.11 -5.92 -12.02
C ASP A 72 3.38 -4.55 -11.38
N VAL A 73 3.73 -4.54 -10.10
CA VAL A 73 4.08 -3.33 -9.36
C VAL A 73 5.58 -3.11 -9.44
N HIS A 74 5.99 -1.97 -10.01
CA HIS A 74 7.38 -1.56 -10.10
C HIS A 74 7.64 -0.40 -9.15
N ILE A 75 8.49 -0.61 -8.16
CA ILE A 75 8.91 0.41 -7.20
C ILE A 75 10.38 0.70 -7.43
N LYS A 76 10.70 1.93 -7.85
CA LYS A 76 12.07 2.39 -8.07
C LYS A 76 12.51 3.28 -6.92
N SER A 77 13.72 3.05 -6.39
CA SER A 77 14.33 3.97 -5.43
C SER A 77 14.76 5.26 -6.14
N LEU A 78 14.43 6.40 -5.55
CA LEU A 78 14.85 7.74 -5.97
C LEU A 78 15.95 8.31 -5.06
N GLY A 79 16.34 7.58 -4.01
CA GLY A 79 17.23 8.07 -2.95
C GLY A 79 16.47 8.69 -1.76
N ASP A 80 17.12 8.77 -0.60
CA ASP A 80 16.61 9.45 0.60
C ASP A 80 15.19 9.06 1.02
N CYS A 81 14.89 7.75 1.08
CA CYS A 81 13.55 7.21 1.37
C CYS A 81 12.45 7.60 0.35
N ASN A 82 12.81 8.18 -0.79
CA ASN A 82 11.86 8.52 -1.84
C ASN A 82 11.81 7.40 -2.88
N TYR A 83 10.61 7.10 -3.34
CA TYR A 83 10.33 6.01 -4.26
C TYR A 83 9.34 6.47 -5.32
N ALA A 84 9.37 5.82 -6.47
CA ALA A 84 8.36 5.94 -7.51
C ALA A 84 7.72 4.57 -7.75
N LEU A 85 6.39 4.51 -7.69
CA LEU A 85 5.59 3.36 -8.05
C LEU A 85 4.99 3.57 -9.44
N GLN A 86 5.11 2.55 -10.28
CA GLN A 86 4.41 2.44 -11.56
C GLN A 86 3.80 1.04 -11.68
N LEU A 87 2.57 0.97 -12.18
CA LEU A 87 1.94 -0.30 -12.54
C LEU A 87 2.24 -0.67 -13.99
N ARG A 88 2.39 -1.97 -14.26
CA ARG A 88 2.56 -2.52 -15.61
C ARG A 88 1.70 -3.76 -15.78
N ASN A 89 1.40 -4.09 -17.03
CA ASN A 89 0.65 -5.29 -17.39
C ASN A 89 -0.68 -5.40 -16.62
N VAL A 90 -1.38 -4.27 -16.48
CA VAL A 90 -2.63 -4.19 -15.72
C VAL A 90 -3.71 -4.93 -16.49
N LYS A 91 -4.33 -5.92 -15.85
CA LYS A 91 -5.51 -6.62 -16.37
C LYS A 91 -6.66 -6.47 -15.41
N ILE A 92 -7.81 -6.10 -15.95
CA ILE A 92 -9.07 -5.99 -15.21
C ILE A 92 -10.04 -7.02 -15.83
N SER A 93 -10.54 -7.93 -15.01
CA SER A 93 -11.55 -8.91 -15.41
C SER A 93 -12.77 -8.83 -14.51
N GLU A 94 -13.93 -9.02 -15.12
CA GLU A 94 -15.21 -9.14 -14.44
C GLU A 94 -15.77 -10.53 -14.73
N THR A 95 -16.18 -11.23 -13.69
CA THR A 95 -16.86 -12.52 -13.78
C THR A 95 -18.28 -12.33 -13.29
N GLN A 96 -19.24 -12.70 -14.13
CA GLN A 96 -20.65 -12.76 -13.79
C GLN A 96 -21.15 -14.17 -14.11
N ASP A 97 -21.72 -14.84 -13.11
CA ASP A 97 -22.32 -16.18 -13.26
C ASP A 97 -21.38 -17.16 -13.99
N GLU A 98 -20.16 -17.30 -13.45
CA GLU A 98 -19.07 -18.17 -13.96
C GLU A 98 -18.47 -17.79 -15.33
N ASN A 99 -18.96 -16.73 -15.99
CA ASN A 99 -18.38 -16.25 -17.25
C ASN A 99 -17.39 -15.11 -16.99
N GLU A 100 -16.10 -15.39 -17.15
CA GLU A 100 -15.05 -14.37 -17.09
C GLU A 100 -14.99 -13.59 -18.40
N LYS A 101 -15.08 -12.26 -18.31
CA LYS A 101 -14.90 -11.36 -19.44
C LYS A 101 -13.82 -10.33 -19.13
N PRO A 102 -12.84 -10.12 -20.03
CA PRO A 102 -11.90 -9.02 -19.88
C PRO A 102 -12.65 -7.70 -20.04
N VAL A 103 -12.40 -6.76 -19.12
CA VAL A 103 -12.98 -5.42 -19.20
C VAL A 103 -11.99 -4.53 -19.94
N THR A 104 -12.29 -4.21 -21.20
CA THR A 104 -11.53 -3.22 -21.95
C THR A 104 -11.95 -1.82 -21.49
N SER A 105 -11.26 -1.30 -20.48
CA SER A 105 -11.53 0.03 -19.90
C SER A 105 -10.34 0.98 -20.14
N PRO A 106 -10.59 2.28 -20.38
CA PRO A 106 -9.55 3.31 -20.31
C PRO A 106 -8.74 3.25 -19.01
N ALA A 107 -9.35 2.79 -17.92
CA ALA A 107 -8.73 2.65 -16.61
C ALA A 107 -7.45 1.79 -16.63
N GLN A 108 -7.36 0.76 -17.49
CA GLN A 108 -6.14 -0.05 -17.60
C GLN A 108 -4.94 0.82 -18.00
N LYS A 109 -5.09 1.60 -19.08
CA LYS A 109 -4.03 2.49 -19.58
C LYS A 109 -3.76 3.65 -18.63
N GLU A 110 -4.81 4.19 -18.02
CA GLU A 110 -4.68 5.29 -17.06
C GLU A 110 -3.90 4.85 -15.81
N LEU A 111 -4.14 3.63 -15.31
CA LEU A 111 -3.37 3.04 -14.21
C LEU A 111 -1.91 2.76 -14.59
N GLU A 112 -1.64 2.29 -15.82
CA GLU A 112 -0.27 2.03 -16.31
C GLU A 112 0.55 3.30 -16.57
N ASN A 113 -0.12 4.37 -17.01
CA ASN A 113 0.52 5.65 -17.31
C ASN A 113 0.79 6.48 -16.03
N MET A 114 0.12 6.17 -14.93
CA MET A 114 0.27 6.91 -13.68
C MET A 114 1.59 6.56 -12.99
N VAL A 115 2.33 7.59 -12.59
CA VAL A 115 3.48 7.45 -11.69
C VAL A 115 3.14 8.08 -10.36
N VAL A 116 3.32 7.32 -9.27
CA VAL A 116 3.09 7.80 -7.91
C VAL A 116 4.42 7.90 -7.19
N ARG A 117 4.76 9.09 -6.70
CA ARG A 117 5.93 9.33 -5.86
C ARG A 117 5.53 9.21 -4.41
N PHE A 118 6.37 8.59 -3.60
CA PHE A 118 6.07 8.44 -2.20
C PHE A 118 7.32 8.38 -1.34
N ARG A 119 7.14 8.71 -0.05
CA ARG A 119 8.20 8.64 0.95
C ARG A 119 7.91 7.49 1.92
N TRP A 120 8.87 6.58 2.04
CA TRP A 120 8.80 5.40 2.90
C TRP A 120 9.89 5.42 3.95
N VAL A 121 9.49 5.47 5.21
CA VAL A 121 10.40 5.61 6.35
C VAL A 121 10.03 4.56 7.38
N ASP A 122 11.00 3.74 7.77
CA ASP A 122 10.87 2.77 8.86
C ASP A 122 9.63 1.84 8.74
N GLY A 123 9.32 1.40 7.52
CA GLY A 123 8.16 0.54 7.26
C GLY A 123 6.83 1.27 7.06
N PHE A 124 6.83 2.60 7.13
CA PHE A 124 5.64 3.43 6.99
C PHE A 124 5.66 4.32 5.76
N LEU A 125 4.47 4.54 5.19
CA LEU A 125 4.21 5.53 4.14
C LEU A 125 3.95 6.86 4.84
N ILE A 126 4.83 7.84 4.64
CA ILE A 126 4.73 9.14 5.30
C ILE A 126 4.08 10.18 4.40
N ALA A 127 4.36 10.11 3.09
CA ALA A 127 3.82 11.02 2.09
C ALA A 127 3.64 10.31 0.76
N MET A 128 2.68 10.76 -0.03
CA MET A 128 2.41 10.25 -1.37
C MET A 128 1.89 11.38 -2.27
N GLU A 129 2.43 11.47 -3.46
CA GLU A 129 2.09 12.43 -4.50
C GLU A 129 1.82 11.68 -5.80
N ALA A 130 0.64 11.89 -6.36
CA ALA A 130 0.27 11.38 -7.68
C ALA A 130 0.23 12.52 -8.69
N ASP A 131 0.35 12.18 -9.98
CA ASP A 131 0.23 13.16 -11.06
C ASP A 131 -1.11 13.92 -10.99
N ALA A 132 -1.12 15.20 -11.37
CA ALA A 132 -2.32 16.05 -11.28
C ALA A 132 -3.50 15.55 -12.13
N SER A 133 -3.23 14.73 -13.14
CA SER A 133 -4.24 14.08 -13.98
C SER A 133 -4.80 12.79 -13.38
N ALA A 134 -4.29 12.33 -12.22
CA ALA A 134 -4.74 11.10 -11.60
C ALA A 134 -6.15 11.25 -11.01
N THR A 135 -7.01 10.29 -11.31
CA THR A 135 -8.35 10.22 -10.70
C THR A 135 -8.23 9.79 -9.23
N VAL A 136 -9.19 10.22 -8.40
CA VAL A 136 -9.22 9.86 -6.98
C VAL A 136 -9.25 8.35 -6.78
N ASP A 137 -9.97 7.63 -7.63
CA ASP A 137 -10.12 6.17 -7.55
C ASP A 137 -8.78 5.45 -7.82
N HIS A 138 -8.02 5.88 -8.82
CA HIS A 138 -6.69 5.32 -9.11
C HIS A 138 -5.71 5.60 -7.97
N VAL A 139 -5.75 6.80 -7.40
CA VAL A 139 -4.93 7.16 -6.24
C VAL A 139 -5.28 6.27 -5.04
N ASN A 140 -6.57 6.01 -4.79
CA ASN A 140 -7.01 5.14 -3.70
C ASN A 140 -6.63 3.67 -3.94
N PHE A 141 -6.67 3.20 -5.18
CA PHE A 141 -6.18 1.88 -5.54
C PHE A 141 -4.68 1.71 -5.22
N ILE A 142 -3.84 2.68 -5.60
CA ILE A 142 -2.41 2.67 -5.25
C ILE A 142 -2.18 2.75 -3.74
N LYS A 143 -2.97 3.55 -3.02
CA LYS A 143 -2.91 3.56 -1.55
C LYS A 143 -3.17 2.16 -0.99
N GLY A 144 -4.14 1.43 -1.53
CA GLY A 144 -4.38 0.03 -1.15
C GLY A 144 -3.16 -0.87 -1.33
N ILE A 145 -2.47 -0.75 -2.46
CA ILE A 145 -1.21 -1.47 -2.73
C ILE A 145 -0.14 -1.11 -1.70
N LEU A 146 0.08 0.19 -1.46
CA LEU A 146 1.11 0.66 -0.52
C LEU A 146 0.78 0.29 0.93
N SER A 147 -0.49 0.30 1.32
CA SER A 147 -0.93 -0.15 2.65
C SER A 147 -0.67 -1.64 2.86
N ALA A 148 -0.82 -2.48 1.83
CA ALA A 148 -0.47 -3.90 1.93
C ALA A 148 1.02 -4.10 2.26
N LEU A 149 1.91 -3.28 1.68
CA LEU A 149 3.34 -3.35 1.98
C LEU A 149 3.68 -3.00 3.43
N GLN A 150 2.90 -2.15 4.09
CA GLN A 150 3.15 -1.76 5.48
C GLN A 150 2.90 -2.91 6.45
N VAL A 151 1.92 -3.77 6.13
CA VAL A 151 1.66 -5.00 6.89
C VAL A 151 2.81 -6.00 6.73
N TYR A 152 3.39 -6.03 5.52
CA TYR A 152 4.54 -6.87 5.18
C TYR A 152 5.89 -6.22 5.52
N SER A 153 5.93 -5.16 6.31
CA SER A 153 7.20 -4.54 6.71
C SER A 153 7.68 -5.08 8.07
N PRO A 154 8.49 -6.16 8.07
CA PRO A 154 9.51 -6.35 9.07
C PRO A 154 10.86 -6.20 8.37
N VAL A 155 11.54 -5.08 8.61
CA VAL A 155 13.00 -5.13 8.65
C VAL A 155 13.39 -4.80 10.07
N HIS A 156 13.15 -5.76 10.97
CA HIS A 156 14.09 -5.91 12.06
C HIS A 156 15.42 -6.26 11.39
N ASN A 157 16.33 -5.29 11.32
CA ASN A 157 17.73 -5.63 11.39
C ASN A 157 17.91 -6.17 12.81
N ASP A 158 17.66 -7.48 12.99
CA ASP A 158 18.17 -8.19 14.15
C ASP A 158 19.70 -8.12 14.05
N GLY A 159 20.24 -7.02 14.55
CA GLY A 159 21.50 -7.09 15.25
C GLY A 159 21.24 -8.02 16.43
N GLU A 160 21.47 -9.32 16.21
CA GLU A 160 21.69 -10.27 17.28
C GLU A 160 22.85 -9.74 18.14
N ASN A 161 22.55 -8.85 19.08
CA ASN A 161 23.30 -8.78 20.31
C ASN A 161 22.92 -10.04 21.07
N ILE A 162 23.60 -11.14 20.75
CA ILE A 162 23.74 -12.26 21.66
C ILE A 162 24.34 -11.65 22.92
N VAL A 163 23.51 -11.41 23.93
CA VAL A 163 24.00 -11.17 25.29
C VAL A 163 24.68 -12.47 25.69
N SER A 164 26.00 -12.51 25.53
CA SER A 164 26.82 -13.54 26.14
C SER A 164 26.72 -13.33 27.65
N ILE A 165 25.80 -14.05 28.29
CA ILE A 165 25.85 -14.22 29.74
C ILE A 165 27.04 -15.15 29.98
N SER A 166 28.22 -14.56 30.19
CA SER A 166 29.36 -15.26 30.75
C SER A 166 29.01 -15.74 32.15
N GLN A 167 29.19 -17.05 32.37
CA GLN A 167 29.05 -17.75 33.65
C GLN A 167 30.02 -17.21 34.71
#